data_AF-A0A845LPQ9-F1
#
_entry.id   AF-A0A845LPQ9-F1
#
_cell.length_a   1.000
_cell.length_b   1.000
_cell.length_c   1.000
_cell.angle_alpha   90.00
_cell.angle_beta   90.00
_cell.angle_gamma   90.00
#
_symmetry.space_group_name_H-M   'P 1'
#
loop_
_entity.id
_entity.type
_entity.pdbx_description
1 polymer ?
#
loop_
_entity_poly.entity_id
_entity_poly.type
_entity_poly.pdbx_seq_one_letter_code
_entity_poly.pdbx_strand_id
1 'polypeptide(L)'
;MNQDSVIDYLRQRLVFLESWRLIYGLDQSAEESKSDQIDECLSQIDALDQRFNLSWMKNDSSSSAVLSELREANLKLMAEILTLHQGYQVMLNAKRQALIDEMREVKKARELSAQMRRTGGSEPGIFDKKV
;
A
#
# COMPACT_ATOMS: atom_id res chain seq x y z
N MET A 1 -23.51 9.90 -26.34
CA MET A 1 -23.72 8.66 -25.55
C MET A 1 -25.14 8.66 -25.03
N ASN A 2 -25.79 7.49 -24.97
CA ASN A 2 -27.11 7.38 -24.37
C ASN A 2 -26.99 7.23 -22.84
N GLN A 3 -28.06 7.55 -22.11
CA GLN A 3 -28.09 7.48 -20.64
C GLN A 3 -27.74 6.09 -20.11
N ASP A 4 -28.21 5.04 -20.79
CA ASP A 4 -27.96 3.65 -20.42
C ASP A 4 -26.46 3.30 -20.44
N SER A 5 -25.72 3.76 -21.44
CA SER A 5 -24.26 3.54 -21.48
C SER A 5 -23.54 4.17 -20.30
N VAL A 6 -24.01 5.33 -19.80
CA VAL A 6 -23.43 6.01 -18.64
C VAL A 6 -23.74 5.26 -17.35
N ILE A 7 -24.96 4.75 -17.22
CA ILE A 7 -25.34 3.90 -16.09
C ILE A 7 -24.48 2.64 -16.06
N ASP A 8 -24.31 1.96 -17.20
CA ASP A 8 -23.52 0.74 -17.30
C ASP A 8 -22.05 0.98 -16.98
N TYR A 9 -21.48 2.08 -17.47
CA TYR A 9 -20.12 2.50 -17.10
C TYR A 9 -19.98 2.74 -15.60
N LEU A 10 -20.88 3.53 -15.00
CA LEU A 10 -20.80 3.86 -13.58
C LEU A 10 -20.93 2.61 -12.70
N ARG A 11 -21.77 1.65 -13.11
CA ARG A 11 -21.91 0.34 -12.44
C ARG A 11 -20.64 -0.50 -12.56
N GLN A 12 -20.06 -0.62 -13.75
CA GLN A 12 -18.80 -1.35 -13.95
C GLN A 12 -17.67 -0.72 -13.13
N ARG A 13 -17.61 0.60 -13.11
CA ARG A 13 -16.61 1.33 -12.33
C ARG A 13 -16.77 1.08 -10.82
N LEU A 14 -18.00 1.02 -10.30
CA LEU A 14 -18.26 0.63 -8.91
C LEU A 14 -17.71 -0.76 -8.59
N VAL A 15 -17.92 -1.74 -9.48
CA VAL A 15 -17.42 -3.12 -9.26
C VAL A 15 -15.89 -3.15 -9.13
N PHE A 16 -15.18 -2.41 -10.00
CA PHE A 16 -13.72 -2.32 -9.91
C PHE A 16 -13.25 -1.59 -8.64
N LEU A 17 -13.92 -0.50 -8.26
CA LEU A 17 -13.62 0.21 -7.02
C LEU A 17 -13.89 -0.64 -5.78
N GLU A 18 -14.97 -1.43 -5.76
CA GLU A 18 -15.27 -2.32 -4.64
C GLU A 18 -14.20 -3.41 -4.51
N SER A 19 -13.77 -3.97 -5.64
CA SER A 19 -12.67 -4.93 -5.70
C SER A 19 -11.38 -4.32 -5.13
N TRP A 20 -11.05 -3.10 -5.53
CA TRP A 20 -9.90 -2.39 -4.99
C TRP A 20 -10.01 -2.16 -3.47
N ARG A 21 -11.16 -1.69 -2.98
CA ARG A 21 -11.39 -1.50 -1.54
C ARG A 21 -11.13 -2.79 -0.76
N LEU A 22 -11.58 -3.93 -1.27
CA LEU A 22 -11.43 -5.23 -0.60
C LEU A 22 -9.97 -5.66 -0.45
N ILE A 23 -9.06 -5.25 -1.33
CA ILE A 23 -7.63 -5.58 -1.22
C ILE A 23 -7.05 -5.10 0.12
N TYR A 24 -7.46 -3.93 0.60
CA TYR A 24 -7.02 -3.41 1.89
C TYR A 24 -7.54 -4.22 3.09
N GLY A 25 -8.64 -4.97 2.92
CA GLY A 25 -9.19 -5.87 3.93
C GLY A 25 -8.56 -7.27 3.96
N LEU A 26 -7.72 -7.63 2.98
CA LEU A 26 -7.02 -8.93 2.96
C LEU A 26 -5.94 -8.99 4.05
N ASP A 27 -5.63 -10.19 4.53
CA ASP A 27 -4.67 -10.43 5.61
C ASP A 27 -3.24 -9.88 5.29
N GLN A 28 -2.46 -9.56 6.32
CA GLN A 28 -1.13 -8.94 6.19
C GLN A 28 -0.05 -9.88 5.65
N SER A 29 -0.29 -11.19 5.62
CA SER A 29 0.66 -12.19 5.10
C SER A 29 0.83 -12.15 3.57
N ALA A 30 0.00 -11.37 2.86
CA ALA A 30 -0.02 -11.26 1.40
C ALA A 30 0.42 -9.89 0.86
N GLU A 31 1.32 -9.16 1.54
CA GLU A 31 1.68 -7.77 1.18
C GLU A 31 2.25 -7.60 -0.25
N GLU A 32 3.08 -8.51 -0.77
CA GLU A 32 3.52 -8.47 -2.18
C GLU A 32 2.33 -8.65 -3.13
N SER A 33 1.43 -9.57 -2.81
CA SER A 33 0.23 -9.82 -3.61
C SER A 33 -0.74 -8.62 -3.61
N LYS A 34 -0.74 -7.77 -2.58
CA LYS A 34 -1.59 -6.58 -2.53
C LYS A 34 -1.17 -5.51 -3.53
N SER A 35 0.14 -5.31 -3.73
CA SER A 35 0.62 -4.30 -4.69
C SER A 35 0.18 -4.66 -6.11
N ASP A 36 0.43 -5.91 -6.51
CA ASP A 36 0.05 -6.41 -7.83
C ASP A 36 -1.46 -6.32 -8.06
N GLN A 37 -2.28 -6.67 -7.05
CA GLN A 37 -3.73 -6.56 -7.13
C GLN A 37 -4.22 -5.10 -7.24
N ILE A 38 -3.55 -4.16 -6.55
CA ILE A 38 -3.88 -2.73 -6.64
C ILE A 38 -3.56 -2.22 -8.04
N ASP A 39 -2.39 -2.58 -8.59
CA ASP A 39 -1.97 -2.18 -9.92
C ASP A 39 -2.89 -2.77 -11.01
N GLU A 40 -3.36 -4.00 -10.83
CA GLU A 40 -4.36 -4.60 -11.71
C GLU A 40 -5.70 -3.84 -11.66
N CYS A 41 -6.21 -3.52 -10.45
CA CYS A 41 -7.45 -2.75 -10.31
C CYS A 41 -7.33 -1.35 -10.94
N LEU A 42 -6.20 -0.67 -10.72
CA LEU A 42 -5.90 0.62 -11.33
C LEU A 42 -5.92 0.52 -12.85
N SER A 43 -5.24 -0.49 -13.43
CA SER A 43 -5.22 -0.71 -14.87
C SER A 43 -6.61 -0.94 -15.46
N GLN A 44 -7.46 -1.72 -14.76
CA GLN A 44 -8.84 -1.99 -15.19
C GLN A 44 -9.70 -0.71 -15.15
N ILE A 45 -9.58 0.11 -14.11
CA ILE A 45 -10.29 1.40 -13.99
C ILE A 45 -9.81 2.37 -15.06
N ASP A 46 -8.50 2.51 -15.26
CA ASP A 46 -7.94 3.39 -16.28
C ASP A 46 -8.37 2.98 -17.69
N ALA A 47 -8.36 1.67 -17.99
CA ALA A 47 -8.84 1.17 -19.27
C ALA A 47 -10.33 1.46 -19.47
N LEU A 48 -11.15 1.35 -18.41
CA LEU A 48 -12.57 1.69 -18.45
C LEU A 48 -12.77 3.20 -18.67
N ASP A 49 -12.09 4.04 -17.90
CA ASP A 49 -12.18 5.50 -17.95
C ASP A 49 -11.70 6.04 -19.32
N GLN A 50 -10.64 5.45 -19.91
CA GLN A 50 -10.16 5.76 -21.25
C GLN A 50 -11.18 5.41 -22.35
N ARG A 51 -11.78 4.21 -22.28
CA ARG A 51 -12.80 3.77 -23.25
C ARG A 51 -14.04 4.66 -23.24
N PHE A 52 -14.39 5.21 -22.08
CA PHE A 52 -15.63 5.94 -21.89
C PHE A 52 -15.52 7.46 -22.09
N ASN A 53 -14.31 7.99 -22.35
CA ASN A 53 -14.01 9.40 -22.59
C ASN A 53 -14.66 10.35 -21.56
N LEU A 54 -13.92 10.67 -20.48
CA LEU A 54 -14.33 11.48 -19.31
C LEU A 54 -15.03 12.83 -19.58
N SER A 55 -15.12 13.27 -20.83
CA SER A 55 -15.86 14.46 -21.29
C SER A 55 -17.31 14.56 -20.77
N TRP A 56 -17.99 13.46 -20.48
CA TRP A 56 -19.40 13.46 -20.03
C TRP A 56 -19.58 13.88 -18.56
N MET A 57 -18.51 13.90 -17.74
CA MET A 57 -18.61 14.39 -16.35
C MET A 57 -18.93 15.89 -16.27
N LYS A 58 -18.72 16.65 -17.36
CA LYS A 58 -18.89 18.11 -17.38
C LYS A 58 -20.23 18.58 -17.93
N ASN A 59 -20.94 17.75 -18.70
CA ASN A 59 -22.14 18.15 -19.43
C ASN A 59 -23.24 17.11 -19.20
N ASP A 60 -24.11 17.30 -18.21
CA ASP A 60 -25.52 16.95 -18.35
C ASP A 60 -26.33 17.53 -17.18
N SER A 61 -26.96 18.67 -17.46
CA SER A 61 -27.91 19.39 -16.62
C SER A 61 -29.30 18.71 -16.55
N SER A 62 -29.41 17.45 -16.98
CA SER A 62 -30.62 16.62 -16.87
C SER A 62 -30.32 15.29 -16.17
N SER A 63 -29.71 15.35 -14.98
CA SER A 63 -29.36 14.15 -14.23
C SER A 63 -30.60 13.44 -13.71
N SER A 64 -30.95 12.31 -14.31
CA SER A 64 -31.78 11.29 -13.65
C SER A 64 -31.27 11.02 -12.23
N ALA A 65 -32.17 10.82 -11.27
CA ALA A 65 -31.82 10.50 -9.87
C ALA A 65 -30.82 9.32 -9.78
N VAL A 66 -31.04 8.29 -10.61
CA VAL A 66 -30.16 7.11 -10.71
C VAL A 66 -28.72 7.49 -11.08
N LEU A 67 -28.53 8.41 -12.03
CA LEU A 67 -27.19 8.87 -12.42
C LEU A 67 -26.51 9.65 -11.30
N SER A 68 -27.28 10.45 -10.55
CA SER A 68 -26.76 11.19 -9.39
C SER A 68 -26.29 10.22 -8.30
N GLU A 69 -27.11 9.24 -7.94
CA GLU A 69 -26.80 8.23 -6.94
C GLU A 69 -25.56 7.39 -7.34
N LEU A 70 -25.46 6.97 -8.60
CA LEU A 70 -24.31 6.20 -9.08
C LEU A 70 -23.01 7.02 -9.09
N ARG A 71 -23.09 8.31 -9.43
CA ARG A 71 -21.93 9.23 -9.37
C ARG A 71 -21.50 9.43 -7.92
N GLU A 72 -22.44 9.69 -7.01
CA GLU A 72 -22.17 9.85 -5.59
C GLU A 72 -21.54 8.60 -4.99
N ALA A 73 -22.08 7.42 -5.29
CA ALA A 73 -21.52 6.14 -4.85
C ALA A 73 -20.07 5.96 -5.34
N ASN A 74 -19.78 6.28 -6.60
CA ASN A 74 -18.41 6.24 -7.14
C ASN A 74 -17.47 7.18 -6.38
N LEU A 75 -17.88 8.43 -6.17
CA LEU A 75 -17.08 9.43 -5.45
C LEU A 75 -16.81 9.00 -4.01
N LYS A 76 -17.85 8.51 -3.32
CA LYS A 76 -17.74 8.02 -1.94
C LYS A 76 -16.75 6.86 -1.85
N LEU A 77 -16.85 5.88 -2.75
CA LEU A 77 -15.99 4.70 -2.72
C LEU A 77 -14.53 5.05 -3.05
N MET A 78 -14.29 5.99 -3.99
CA MET A 78 -12.94 6.51 -4.23
C MET A 78 -12.38 7.22 -3.00
N ALA A 79 -13.19 8.00 -2.28
CA ALA A 79 -12.74 8.66 -1.05
C ALA A 79 -12.39 7.64 0.04
N GLU A 80 -13.19 6.59 0.21
CA GLU A 80 -12.88 5.47 1.13
C GLU A 80 -11.57 4.78 0.76
N ILE A 81 -11.37 4.45 -0.53
CA ILE A 81 -10.12 3.84 -1.03
C ILE A 81 -8.92 4.74 -0.76
N LEU A 82 -9.04 6.05 -0.98
CA LEU A 82 -7.97 7.01 -0.71
C LEU A 82 -7.59 7.02 0.78
N THR A 83 -8.58 7.03 1.68
CA THR A 83 -8.33 6.94 3.13
C THR A 83 -7.64 5.63 3.50
N LEU A 84 -8.09 4.50 2.95
CA LEU A 84 -7.46 3.19 3.19
C LEU A 84 -6.02 3.16 2.68
N HIS A 85 -5.77 3.69 1.47
CA HIS A 85 -4.44 3.78 0.89
C HIS A 85 -3.49 4.62 1.74
N GLN A 86 -3.94 5.80 2.21
CA GLN A 86 -3.17 6.64 3.10
C GLN A 86 -2.83 5.92 4.42
N GLY A 87 -3.80 5.23 5.02
CA GLY A 87 -3.56 4.41 6.21
C GLY A 87 -2.53 3.31 5.97
N TYR A 88 -2.61 2.64 4.82
CA TYR A 88 -1.65 1.62 4.41
C TYR A 88 -0.24 2.19 4.23
N GLN A 89 -0.09 3.36 3.60
CA GLN A 89 1.19 4.05 3.46
C GLN A 89 1.80 4.42 4.82
N VAL A 90 1.00 4.90 5.78
CA VAL A 90 1.47 5.19 7.14
C VAL A 90 2.00 3.93 7.81
N MET A 91 1.27 2.82 7.69
CA MET A 91 1.67 1.53 8.26
C MET A 91 2.98 1.00 7.64
N LEU A 92 3.12 1.06 6.31
CA LEU A 92 4.35 0.67 5.61
C LEU A 92 5.56 1.53 6.03
N ASN A 93 5.37 2.84 6.17
CA ASN A 93 6.42 3.73 6.64
C ASN A 93 6.86 3.41 8.07
N ALA A 94 5.92 3.07 8.96
CA ALA A 94 6.22 2.63 10.32
C ALA A 94 7.02 1.31 10.33
N LYS A 95 6.61 0.32 9.54
CA LYS A 95 7.36 -0.95 9.38
C LYS A 95 8.76 -0.73 8.85
N ARG A 96 8.91 0.13 7.83
CA ARG A 96 10.21 0.51 7.27
C ARG A 96 11.12 1.14 8.33
N GLN A 97 10.58 2.04 9.15
CA GLN A 97 11.34 2.69 10.21
C GLN A 97 11.79 1.68 11.28
N ALA A 98 10.89 0.78 11.70
CA ALA A 98 11.23 -0.28 12.66
C ALA A 98 12.37 -1.18 12.13
N LEU A 99 12.32 -1.59 10.85
CA LEU A 99 13.39 -2.37 10.24
C LEU A 99 14.74 -1.63 10.22
N ILE A 100 14.74 -0.33 9.93
CA ILE A 100 15.96 0.51 9.97
C ILE A 100 16.55 0.52 11.39
N ASP A 101 15.71 0.65 12.41
CA ASP A 101 16.15 0.68 13.80
C ASP A 101 16.67 -0.69 14.26
N GLU A 102 16.02 -1.78 13.89
CA GLU A 102 16.51 -3.15 14.13
C GLU A 102 17.87 -3.41 13.47
N MET A 103 18.05 -2.99 12.21
CA MET A 103 19.33 -3.10 11.52
C MET A 103 20.45 -2.32 12.22
N ARG A 104 20.12 -1.16 12.81
CA ARG A 104 21.07 -0.35 13.59
C ARG A 104 21.49 -1.08 14.87
N GLU A 105 20.56 -1.69 15.59
CA GLU A 105 20.87 -2.47 16.80
C GLU A 105 21.69 -3.73 16.48
N VAL A 106 21.38 -4.44 15.40
CA VAL A 106 22.20 -5.56 14.91
C VAL A 106 23.63 -5.12 14.62
N LYS A 107 23.81 -3.95 14.00
CA LYS A 107 25.15 -3.40 13.71
C LYS A 107 25.91 -3.10 15.01
N LYS A 108 25.29 -2.43 15.99
CA LYS A 108 25.90 -2.16 17.30
C LYS A 108 26.29 -3.44 18.03
N ALA A 109 25.40 -4.45 18.04
CA ALA A 109 25.66 -5.74 18.67
C ALA A 109 26.85 -6.46 18.02
N ARG A 110 26.98 -6.40 16.69
CA ARG A 110 28.14 -6.94 15.95
C ARG A 110 29.44 -6.22 16.29
N GLU A 111 29.41 -4.89 16.38
CA GLU A 111 30.57 -4.07 16.75
C GLU A 111 31.03 -4.38 18.19
N LEU A 112 30.09 -4.45 19.14
CA LEU A 112 30.38 -4.82 20.53
C LEU A 112 30.98 -6.23 20.62
N SER A 113 30.40 -7.20 19.91
CA SER A 113 30.91 -8.58 19.86
C SER A 113 32.31 -8.66 19.23
N ALA A 114 32.61 -7.82 18.24
CA ALA A 114 33.94 -7.73 17.65
C ALA A 114 34.94 -7.07 18.61
N GLN A 115 34.53 -6.06 19.37
CA GLN A 115 35.37 -5.41 20.38
C GLN A 115 35.70 -6.35 21.53
N MET A 116 34.70 -7.09 22.05
CA MET A 116 34.91 -8.10 23.09
C MET A 116 35.89 -9.20 22.67
N ARG A 117 35.84 -9.65 21.41
CA ARG A 117 36.84 -10.60 20.87
C ARG A 117 38.25 -10.02 20.81
N ARG A 118 38.40 -8.71 20.55
CA ARG A 118 39.71 -8.04 20.54
C ARG A 118 40.27 -7.83 21.95
N THR A 119 39.42 -7.56 22.94
CA THR A 119 39.85 -7.28 24.32
C THR A 119 39.91 -8.52 25.20
N GLY A 120 39.19 -9.59 24.88
CA GLY A 120 39.18 -10.87 25.60
C GLY A 120 40.31 -11.84 25.21
N GLY A 121 41.15 -11.48 24.24
CA GLY A 121 42.33 -12.27 23.82
C GLY A 121 43.63 -11.96 24.56
N SER A 122 43.60 -11.03 25.54
CA SER A 122 44.73 -10.80 26.44
C SER A 122 44.65 -11.79 27.61
N GLU A 123 45.01 -13.05 27.37
CA GLU A 123 45.43 -13.93 28.47
C GLU A 123 46.60 -13.25 29.19
N PRO A 124 46.54 -13.02 30.51
CA PRO A 124 47.71 -12.59 31.25
C PRO A 124 48.73 -13.72 31.17
N GLY A 125 49.81 -13.50 30.41
CA GLY A 125 50.94 -14.42 30.32
C GLY A 125 51.38 -14.80 31.71
N ILE A 126 51.15 -16.07 32.06
CA ILE A 126 51.71 -16.70 33.25
C ILE A 126 53.21 -16.68 33.04
N PHE A 127 53.89 -15.71 33.66
CA PHE A 127 55.34 -15.65 33.70
C PHE A 127 55.85 -16.91 34.40
N ASP A 128 56.44 -17.80 33.60
CA ASP A 128 57.24 -18.93 34.06
C ASP A 128 58.38 -18.40 34.95
N LYS A 129 58.24 -18.54 36.28
CA LYS A 129 59.37 -18.42 37.20
C LYS A 129 60.09 -19.75 37.25
N LYS A 130 61.14 -19.90 36.45
CA LYS A 130 62.14 -20.96 36.65
C LYS A 130 62.86 -20.74 37.99
N VAL A 131 62.85 -21.79 38.82
CA VAL A 131 63.79 -22.02 39.94
C VAL A 131 64.89 -22.93 39.41
#